data_AF-Q7VAE0-F1
#
_entry.id   AF-Q7VAE0-F1
#
_cell.length_a   1.000
_cell.length_b   1.000
_cell.length_c   1.000
_cell.angle_alpha   90.00
_cell.angle_beta   90.00
_cell.angle_gamma   90.00
#
_symmetry.space_group_name_H-M   'P 1'
#
loop_
_entity.id
_entity.type
_entity.pdbx_description
1 polymer ?
#
loop_
_entity_poly.entity_id
_entity_poly.type
_entity_poly.pdbx_seq_one_letter_code
_entity_poly.pdbx_strand_id
1 'polypeptide(L)'
;MKKATPQMAKRRSQLNINIDPELLLWLKTESTKSGKTLTAFVTEKLMGTSPPSTDHLDLLENRLLKIEELLQLKNIYSHQENQMGTIFTDEGAKKYGEVAKRLFESHRKHKNLSLDAALKGLADHLKNYPNSNPELVFQILLGNHVLTGPEMTNAYRRGSCAMRSALCDWSNDSLEELNEVFLNAVITKKLA
;
A
#
# COMPACT_ATOMS: atom_id res chain seq x y z
N MET A 1 29.30 43.67 35.73
CA MET A 1 27.89 43.51 36.16
C MET A 1 27.14 42.70 35.09
N LYS A 2 26.87 41.42 35.32
CA LYS A 2 26.04 40.58 34.43
C LYS A 2 24.63 40.52 35.02
N LYS A 3 23.64 41.09 34.32
CA LYS A 3 22.23 41.03 34.71
C LYS A 3 21.72 39.61 34.50
N ALA A 4 21.27 38.96 35.58
CA ALA A 4 20.56 37.68 35.50
C ALA A 4 19.15 37.91 34.95
N THR A 5 18.80 37.23 33.87
CA THR A 5 17.46 37.22 33.29
C THR A 5 16.50 36.49 34.23
N PRO A 6 15.29 37.02 34.51
CA PRO A 6 14.33 36.36 35.39
C PRO A 6 13.77 35.11 34.70
N GLN A 7 13.92 33.97 35.38
CA GLN A 7 13.33 32.70 34.96
C GLN A 7 11.80 32.84 35.01
N MET A 8 11.14 32.81 33.84
CA MET A 8 9.68 32.91 33.77
C MET A 8 9.05 31.75 34.54
N ALA A 9 8.38 32.06 35.65
CA ALA A 9 7.59 31.08 36.40
C ALA A 9 6.51 30.50 35.47
N LYS A 10 6.57 29.19 35.20
CA LYS A 10 5.54 28.48 34.43
C LYS A 10 4.17 28.75 35.08
N ARG A 11 3.31 29.48 34.37
CA ARG A 11 1.92 29.69 34.79
C ARG A 11 1.25 28.32 34.90
N ARG A 12 0.77 27.97 36.10
CA ARG A 12 0.02 26.74 36.35
C ARG A 12 -1.39 26.91 35.76
N SER A 13 -1.61 26.49 34.52
CA SER A 13 -2.96 26.30 33.99
C SER A 13 -3.48 24.94 34.43
N GLN A 14 -4.54 24.91 35.23
CA GLN A 14 -5.28 23.69 35.52
C GLN A 14 -6.33 23.51 34.41
N LEU A 15 -6.31 22.36 33.74
CA LEU A 15 -7.36 21.96 32.81
C LEU A 15 -8.48 21.29 33.59
N ASN A 16 -9.69 21.82 33.49
CA ASN A 16 -10.87 21.19 34.07
C ASN A 16 -11.36 20.12 33.10
N ILE A 17 -11.14 18.86 33.47
CA ILE A 17 -11.57 17.69 32.70
C ILE A 17 -12.72 17.01 33.44
N ASN A 18 -13.79 16.70 32.72
CA ASN A 18 -14.86 15.87 33.25
C ASN A 18 -14.43 14.41 33.13
N ILE A 19 -14.32 13.71 34.26
CA ILE A 19 -13.86 12.31 34.32
C ILE A 19 -14.99 11.50 34.97
N ASP A 20 -15.20 10.30 34.45
CA ASP A 20 -16.08 9.31 35.07
C ASP A 20 -15.71 9.10 36.56
N PRO A 21 -16.67 9.20 37.50
CA PRO A 21 -16.43 8.98 38.93
C PRO A 21 -15.72 7.66 39.26
N GLU A 22 -16.00 6.57 38.54
CA GLU A 22 -15.36 5.27 38.79
C GLU A 22 -13.89 5.28 38.36
N LEU A 23 -13.61 5.90 37.21
CA LEU A 23 -12.25 6.08 36.70
C LEU A 23 -11.42 7.00 37.62
N LEU A 24 -12.03 8.05 38.18
CA LEU A 24 -11.38 8.92 39.15
C LEU A 24 -11.02 8.18 40.43
N LEU A 25 -11.90 7.30 40.92
CA LEU A 25 -11.64 6.50 42.11
C LEU A 25 -10.47 5.54 41.87
N TRP A 26 -10.47 4.85 40.72
CA TRP A 26 -9.40 3.96 40.32
C TRP A 26 -8.05 4.69 40.20
N LEU A 27 -8.02 5.84 39.53
CA LEU A 27 -6.81 6.66 39.39
C LEU A 27 -6.27 7.13 40.74
N LYS A 28 -7.16 7.49 41.68
CA LYS A 28 -6.75 7.83 43.06
C LYS A 28 -6.09 6.64 43.75
N THR A 29 -6.72 5.47 43.72
CA THR A 29 -6.18 4.26 44.35
C THR A 29 -4.80 3.91 43.79
N GLU A 30 -4.63 3.96 42.46
CA GLU A 30 -3.35 3.67 41.81
C GLU A 30 -2.28 4.75 42.08
N SER A 31 -2.66 6.03 42.17
CA SER A 31 -1.75 7.10 42.56
C SER A 31 -1.25 6.93 44.01
N THR A 32 -2.12 6.50 44.92
CA THR A 32 -1.76 6.23 46.32
C THR A 32 -0.83 5.02 46.44
N LYS A 33 -1.12 3.92 45.72
CA LYS A 33 -0.25 2.73 45.69
C LYS A 33 1.15 3.05 45.16
N SER A 34 1.24 3.97 44.21
CA SER A 34 2.52 4.40 43.63
C SER A 34 3.22 5.53 44.43
N GLY A 35 2.63 5.99 45.53
CA GLY A 35 3.19 7.03 46.39
C GLY A 35 3.24 8.43 45.74
N LYS A 36 2.48 8.65 44.67
CA LYS A 36 2.49 9.88 43.87
C LYS A 36 1.19 10.66 44.05
N THR A 37 1.24 11.97 43.85
CA THR A 37 0.01 12.76 43.76
C THR A 37 -0.77 12.37 42.50
N LEU A 38 -2.10 12.46 42.54
CA LEU A 38 -2.95 12.16 41.39
C LEU A 38 -2.52 12.92 40.13
N THR A 39 -2.15 14.19 40.28
CA THR A 39 -1.65 15.03 39.19
C THR A 39 -0.32 14.52 38.63
N ALA A 40 0.64 14.14 39.49
CA ALA A 40 1.91 13.58 39.04
C ALA A 40 1.71 12.24 38.33
N PHE A 41 0.85 11.38 38.88
CA PHE A 41 0.53 10.07 38.33
C PHE A 41 -0.13 10.17 36.94
N VAL A 42 -1.12 11.05 36.79
CA VAL A 42 -1.78 11.29 35.50
C VAL A 42 -0.82 11.92 34.50
N THR A 43 0.01 12.87 34.92
CA THR A 43 1.01 13.51 34.05
C THR A 43 2.02 12.48 33.53
N GLU A 44 2.52 11.60 34.41
CA GLU A 44 3.45 10.53 34.04
C GLU A 44 2.83 9.51 33.09
N LYS A 45 1.58 9.09 33.34
CA LYS A 45 0.85 8.21 32.43
C LYS A 45 0.64 8.85 31.06
N LEU A 46 0.32 10.14 31.00
CA LEU A 46 0.15 10.88 29.75
C LEU A 46 1.46 11.13 29.01
N MET A 47 2.57 11.33 29.73
CA MET A 47 3.91 11.40 29.12
C MET A 47 4.35 10.04 28.56
N GLY A 48 3.98 8.94 29.22
CA GLY A 48 4.20 7.58 28.71
C GLY A 48 3.37 7.25 27.48
N THR A 49 2.30 7.99 27.21
CA THR A 49 1.46 7.88 26.01
C THR A 49 1.68 9.02 25.01
N SER A 50 2.89 9.62 24.98
CA SER A 50 3.24 10.57 23.92
C SER A 50 2.77 10.02 22.56
N PRO A 51 2.19 10.83 21.66
CA PRO A 51 1.99 10.40 20.27
C PRO A 51 3.33 9.84 19.77
N PRO A 52 3.34 8.78 18.94
CA PRO A 52 4.57 8.16 18.48
C PRO A 52 5.47 9.29 17.97
N SER A 53 6.55 9.56 18.71
CA SER A 53 7.50 10.56 18.29
C SER A 53 7.99 10.14 16.91
N THR A 54 8.30 11.12 16.05
CA THR A 54 8.97 10.84 14.77
C THR A 54 10.16 9.92 15.00
N ASP A 55 10.87 10.10 16.12
CA ASP A 55 11.94 9.22 16.60
C ASP A 55 11.53 7.73 16.76
N HIS A 56 10.30 7.41 17.15
CA HIS A 56 9.83 6.03 17.29
C HIS A 56 9.48 5.41 15.93
N LEU A 57 8.96 6.21 14.99
CA LEU A 57 8.77 5.80 13.60
C LEU A 57 10.13 5.57 12.91
N ASP A 58 11.07 6.48 13.09
CA ASP A 58 12.43 6.37 12.58
C ASP A 58 13.17 5.19 13.22
N LEU A 59 12.93 4.89 14.50
CA LEU A 59 13.50 3.72 15.18
C LEU A 59 12.92 2.41 14.60
N LEU A 60 11.61 2.37 14.33
CA LEU A 60 10.96 1.22 13.70
C LEU A 60 11.47 1.01 12.28
N GLU A 61 11.56 2.07 11.49
CA GLU A 61 12.07 2.04 10.11
C GLU A 61 13.54 1.59 10.08
N ASN A 62 14.38 2.10 10.98
CA ASN A 62 15.76 1.64 11.12
C ASN A 62 15.89 0.18 11.58
N ARG A 63 14.96 -0.31 12.41
CA ARG A 63 14.90 -1.72 12.81
C ARG A 63 14.44 -2.61 11.66
N LEU A 64 13.46 -2.16 10.87
CA LEU A 64 13.02 -2.82 9.64
C LEU A 64 14.17 -2.92 8.64
N LEU A 65 14.87 -1.81 8.36
CA LEU A 65 16.03 -1.78 7.46
C LEU A 65 17.13 -2.75 7.91
N LYS A 66 17.44 -2.81 9.21
CA LYS A 66 18.41 -3.78 9.75
C LYS A 66 17.96 -5.23 9.61
N ILE A 67 16.68 -5.51 9.82
CA ILE A 67 16.11 -6.84 9.62
C ILE A 67 16.15 -7.22 8.14
N GLU A 68 15.81 -6.31 7.23
CA GLU A 68 15.92 -6.51 5.78
C GLU A 68 17.36 -6.78 5.32
N GLU A 69 18.33 -6.09 5.89
CA GLU A 69 19.75 -6.28 5.62
C GLU A 69 20.27 -7.63 6.16
N LEU A 70 19.90 -8.00 7.40
CA LEU A 70 20.25 -9.28 8.02
C LEU A 70 19.61 -10.48 7.30
N LEU A 71 18.37 -10.34 6.86
CA LEU A 71 17.66 -11.35 6.08
C LEU A 71 18.09 -11.35 4.62
N GLN A 72 19.02 -10.48 4.21
CA GLN A 72 19.43 -10.30 2.82
C GLN A 72 18.23 -10.14 1.87
N LEU A 73 17.10 -9.58 2.32
CA LEU A 73 15.87 -9.56 1.51
C LEU A 73 16.07 -8.76 0.22
N LYS A 74 16.90 -7.71 0.23
CA LYS A 74 17.34 -7.04 -1.01
C LYS A 74 18.04 -8.00 -1.98
N ASN A 75 18.79 -8.97 -1.49
CA ASN A 75 19.40 -10.02 -2.29
C ASN A 75 18.46 -11.19 -2.57
N ILE A 76 17.48 -11.53 -1.73
CA ILE A 76 16.55 -12.63 -2.01
C ILE A 76 15.53 -12.21 -3.08
N TYR A 77 15.01 -10.98 -3.01
CA TYR A 77 14.17 -10.43 -4.08
C TYR A 77 14.98 -10.19 -5.37
N SER A 78 16.22 -9.68 -5.29
CA SER A 78 17.03 -9.47 -6.50
C SER A 78 17.69 -10.75 -7.05
N HIS A 79 18.05 -11.76 -6.24
CA HIS A 79 18.61 -13.03 -6.74
C HIS A 79 17.55 -13.99 -7.26
N GLN A 80 16.32 -13.98 -6.73
CA GLN A 80 15.24 -14.79 -7.32
C GLN A 80 14.69 -14.16 -8.60
N GLU A 81 14.67 -12.83 -8.72
CA GLU A 81 14.31 -12.17 -9.99
C GLU A 81 15.42 -12.24 -11.04
N ASN A 82 16.70 -12.12 -10.66
CA ASN A 82 17.80 -12.14 -11.62
C ASN A 82 18.19 -13.52 -12.15
N GLN A 83 17.76 -14.62 -11.53
CA GLN A 83 17.99 -15.98 -12.09
C GLN A 83 16.83 -16.47 -12.96
N MET A 84 15.68 -15.82 -12.91
CA MET A 84 14.48 -16.27 -13.59
C MET A 84 14.12 -15.26 -14.68
N GLY A 85 14.89 -15.28 -15.77
CA GLY A 85 14.85 -14.28 -16.86
C GLY A 85 13.44 -13.85 -17.26
N THR A 86 13.26 -12.55 -17.49
CA THR A 86 12.00 -11.93 -17.90
C THR A 86 11.37 -12.67 -19.09
N ILE A 87 10.07 -12.91 -19.05
CA ILE A 87 9.32 -13.56 -20.14
C ILE A 87 8.83 -12.50 -21.12
N PHE A 88 8.60 -11.27 -20.65
CA PHE A 88 8.08 -10.17 -21.45
C PHE A 88 9.08 -9.01 -21.51
N THR A 89 9.11 -8.30 -22.65
CA THR A 89 9.85 -7.03 -22.76
C THR A 89 9.08 -5.89 -22.09
N ASP A 90 9.80 -4.86 -21.64
CA ASP A 90 9.17 -3.67 -21.08
C ASP A 90 8.35 -2.92 -22.14
N GLU A 91 8.83 -2.85 -23.39
CA GLU A 91 8.07 -2.28 -24.49
C GLU A 91 6.79 -3.07 -24.80
N GLY A 92 6.86 -4.40 -24.72
CA GLY A 92 5.71 -5.29 -24.92
C GLY A 92 4.67 -5.13 -23.81
N ALA A 93 5.12 -5.09 -22.56
CA ALA A 93 4.26 -4.86 -21.40
C ALA A 93 3.58 -3.48 -21.44
N LYS A 94 4.33 -2.45 -21.83
CA LYS A 94 3.78 -1.10 -22.03
C LYS A 94 2.67 -1.08 -23.09
N LYS A 95 2.93 -1.64 -24.28
CA LYS A 95 1.93 -1.74 -25.36
C LYS A 95 0.69 -2.51 -24.91
N TYR A 96 0.88 -3.60 -24.17
CA TYR A 96 -0.20 -4.39 -23.61
C TYR A 96 -1.09 -3.58 -22.66
N GLY A 97 -0.49 -2.79 -21.76
CA GLY A 97 -1.23 -1.88 -20.88
C GLY A 97 -1.99 -0.79 -21.65
N GLU A 98 -1.39 -0.21 -22.69
CA GLU A 98 -2.03 0.80 -23.55
C GLU A 98 -3.24 0.24 -24.31
N VAL A 99 -3.11 -0.97 -24.88
CA VAL A 99 -4.22 -1.66 -25.56
C VAL A 99 -5.33 -2.01 -24.58
N ALA A 100 -5.00 -2.53 -23.39
CA ALA A 100 -5.97 -2.82 -22.34
C ALA A 100 -6.77 -1.57 -21.93
N LYS A 101 -6.10 -0.44 -21.72
CA LYS A 101 -6.74 0.85 -21.42
C LYS A 101 -7.70 1.28 -22.53
N ARG A 102 -7.24 1.28 -23.78
CA ARG A 102 -8.06 1.69 -24.93
C ARG A 102 -9.29 0.80 -25.11
N LEU A 103 -9.15 -0.52 -24.95
CA LEU A 103 -10.26 -1.46 -25.02
C LEU A 103 -11.26 -1.24 -23.88
N PHE A 104 -10.77 -1.04 -22.65
CA PHE A 104 -11.63 -0.71 -21.51
C PHE A 104 -12.44 0.57 -21.75
N GLU A 105 -11.79 1.65 -22.22
CA GLU A 105 -12.49 2.89 -22.55
C GLU A 105 -13.52 2.72 -23.68
N SER A 106 -13.18 1.93 -24.71
CA SER A 106 -14.08 1.63 -25.83
C SER A 106 -15.33 0.89 -25.35
N HIS A 107 -15.16 -0.22 -24.60
CA HIS A 107 -16.29 -0.99 -24.05
C HIS A 107 -17.09 -0.19 -23.03
N ARG A 108 -16.46 0.66 -22.22
CA ARG A 108 -17.16 1.57 -21.31
C ARG A 108 -18.08 2.52 -22.08
N LYS A 109 -17.58 3.14 -23.16
CA LYS A 109 -18.38 4.02 -24.03
C LYS A 109 -19.51 3.26 -24.70
N HIS A 110 -19.24 2.06 -25.21
CA HIS A 110 -20.24 1.23 -25.86
C HIS A 110 -21.37 0.81 -24.90
N LYS A 111 -21.04 0.46 -23.65
CA LYS A 111 -22.02 0.11 -22.61
C LYS A 111 -22.67 1.32 -21.94
N ASN A 112 -22.28 2.55 -22.32
CA ASN A 112 -22.74 3.81 -21.76
C ASN A 112 -22.66 3.86 -20.21
N LEU A 113 -21.56 3.35 -19.65
CA LEU A 113 -21.34 3.27 -18.21
C LEU A 113 -20.48 4.43 -17.70
N SER A 114 -20.74 4.87 -16.47
CA SER A 114 -19.80 5.75 -15.75
C SER A 114 -18.50 5.00 -15.44
N LEU A 115 -17.41 5.74 -15.23
CA LEU A 115 -16.12 5.17 -14.88
C LEU A 115 -16.20 4.31 -13.60
N ASP A 116 -16.89 4.80 -12.56
CA ASP A 116 -17.09 4.05 -11.31
C ASP A 116 -17.91 2.78 -11.51
N ALA A 117 -18.97 2.82 -12.33
CA ALA A 117 -19.77 1.64 -12.63
C ALA A 117 -18.98 0.59 -13.41
N ALA A 118 -18.14 1.03 -14.36
CA ALA A 118 -17.27 0.15 -15.13
C ALA A 118 -16.18 -0.50 -14.27
N LEU A 119 -15.52 0.29 -13.40
CA LEU A 119 -14.53 -0.23 -12.46
C LEU A 119 -15.15 -1.20 -11.45
N LYS A 120 -16.35 -0.89 -10.93
CA LYS A 120 -17.06 -1.79 -10.03
C LYS A 120 -17.42 -3.11 -10.71
N GLY A 121 -17.93 -3.05 -11.94
CA GLY A 121 -18.20 -4.25 -12.74
C GLY A 121 -16.94 -5.08 -12.97
N LEU A 122 -15.82 -4.44 -13.28
CA LEU A 122 -14.54 -5.14 -13.46
C LEU A 122 -14.01 -5.71 -12.13
N ALA A 123 -14.18 -5.00 -11.02
CA ALA A 123 -13.80 -5.46 -9.68
C ALA A 123 -14.52 -6.76 -9.30
N ASP A 124 -15.80 -6.87 -9.66
CA ASP A 124 -16.58 -8.08 -9.39
C ASP A 124 -16.04 -9.30 -10.17
N HIS A 125 -15.50 -9.09 -11.37
CA HIS A 125 -14.83 -10.15 -12.13
C HIS A 125 -13.44 -10.46 -11.58
N LEU A 126 -12.69 -9.44 -11.14
CA LEU A 126 -11.35 -9.62 -10.55
C LEU A 126 -11.36 -10.45 -9.26
N LYS A 127 -12.46 -10.43 -8.49
CA LYS A 127 -12.64 -11.30 -7.31
C LYS A 127 -12.53 -12.79 -7.61
N ASN A 128 -12.84 -13.21 -8.84
CA ASN A 128 -12.73 -14.61 -9.26
C ASN A 128 -11.28 -15.05 -9.49
N TYR A 129 -10.32 -14.12 -9.45
CA TYR A 129 -8.91 -14.36 -9.69
C TYR A 129 -8.11 -14.11 -8.39
N PRO A 130 -7.74 -15.17 -7.64
CA PRO A 130 -7.16 -15.04 -6.29
C PRO A 130 -5.77 -14.38 -6.27
N ASN A 131 -5.03 -14.44 -7.39
CA ASN A 131 -3.74 -13.81 -7.56
C ASN A 131 -3.84 -12.49 -8.35
N SER A 132 -5.04 -11.92 -8.47
CA SER A 132 -5.20 -10.59 -9.07
C SER A 132 -4.70 -9.52 -8.09
N ASN A 133 -4.10 -8.47 -8.63
CA ASN A 133 -3.88 -7.22 -7.90
C ASN A 133 -4.84 -6.18 -8.49
N PRO A 134 -6.07 -6.06 -7.97
CA PRO A 134 -7.09 -5.20 -8.57
C PRO A 134 -6.65 -3.74 -8.64
N GLU A 135 -5.92 -3.28 -7.62
CA GLU A 135 -5.39 -1.91 -7.58
C GLU A 135 -4.45 -1.66 -8.75
N LEU A 136 -3.47 -2.54 -8.96
CA LEU A 136 -2.55 -2.42 -10.10
C LEU A 136 -3.30 -2.44 -11.44
N VAL A 137 -4.30 -3.31 -11.59
CA VAL A 137 -5.15 -3.36 -12.79
C VAL A 137 -5.87 -2.04 -13.02
N PHE A 138 -6.46 -1.44 -11.99
CA PHE A 138 -7.12 -0.14 -12.12
C PHE A 138 -6.13 0.97 -12.46
N GLN A 139 -4.95 1.00 -11.84
CA GLN A 139 -3.94 2.01 -12.16
C GLN A 139 -3.48 1.90 -13.62
N ILE A 140 -3.36 0.68 -14.19
CA ILE A 140 -3.05 0.47 -15.61
C ILE A 140 -4.19 0.98 -16.50
N LEU A 141 -5.45 0.64 -16.18
CA LEU A 141 -6.62 1.02 -16.99
C LEU A 141 -6.91 2.52 -16.94
N LEU A 142 -6.62 3.18 -15.82
CA LEU A 142 -6.69 4.64 -15.69
C LEU A 142 -5.50 5.32 -16.40
N GLY A 143 -4.41 4.58 -16.63
CA GLY A 143 -3.17 5.08 -17.23
C GLY A 143 -2.28 5.84 -16.25
N ASN A 144 -2.45 5.58 -14.96
CA ASN A 144 -1.61 6.10 -13.89
C ASN A 144 -0.36 5.24 -13.68
N HIS A 145 -0.37 4.01 -14.18
CA HIS A 145 0.76 3.07 -14.11
C HIS A 145 1.11 2.54 -15.49
N VAL A 146 2.42 2.45 -15.76
CA VAL A 146 2.95 1.83 -16.98
C VAL A 146 3.41 0.43 -16.62
N LEU A 147 2.77 -0.58 -17.21
CA LEU A 147 3.10 -1.97 -16.96
C LEU A 147 4.52 -2.30 -17.47
N THR A 148 5.31 -2.94 -16.62
CA THR A 148 6.67 -3.39 -16.93
C THR A 148 6.74 -4.89 -17.24
N GLY A 149 7.78 -5.31 -17.94
CA GLY A 149 8.05 -6.70 -18.29
C GLY A 149 8.16 -7.62 -17.05
N PRO A 150 8.84 -7.23 -15.97
CA PRO A 150 8.86 -7.97 -14.71
C PRO A 150 7.48 -8.13 -14.07
N GLU A 151 6.66 -7.07 -14.01
CA GLU A 151 5.30 -7.14 -13.46
C GLU A 151 4.41 -8.09 -14.26
N MET A 152 4.46 -8.00 -15.58
CA MET A 152 3.74 -8.89 -16.50
C MET A 152 4.23 -10.34 -16.37
N THR A 153 5.55 -10.54 -16.23
CA THR A 153 6.18 -11.86 -16.02
C THR A 153 5.75 -12.47 -14.70
N ASN A 154 5.72 -11.69 -13.62
CA ASN A 154 5.32 -12.15 -12.29
C ASN A 154 3.83 -12.53 -12.27
N ALA A 155 2.98 -11.71 -12.89
CA ALA A 155 1.56 -12.01 -13.06
C ALA A 155 1.36 -13.35 -13.80
N TYR A 156 2.03 -13.52 -14.95
CA TYR A 156 1.98 -14.76 -15.73
C TYR A 156 2.47 -15.99 -14.95
N ARG A 157 3.60 -15.90 -14.25
CA ARG A 157 4.17 -17.02 -13.45
C ARG A 157 3.28 -17.44 -12.30
N ARG A 158 2.52 -16.52 -11.72
CA ARG A 158 1.51 -16.82 -10.69
C ARG A 158 0.21 -17.39 -11.27
N GLY A 159 0.20 -17.75 -12.55
CA GLY A 159 -0.97 -18.21 -13.30
C GLY A 159 -2.02 -17.13 -13.50
N SER A 160 -1.65 -15.86 -13.33
CA SER A 160 -2.58 -14.73 -13.25
C SER A 160 -2.37 -13.78 -14.43
N CYS A 161 -3.17 -13.95 -15.48
CA CYS A 161 -3.47 -12.86 -16.41
C CYS A 161 -4.82 -12.24 -16.05
N ALA A 162 -5.04 -11.96 -14.75
CA ALA A 162 -6.33 -11.53 -14.24
C ALA A 162 -6.90 -10.30 -14.97
N MET A 163 -6.05 -9.37 -15.40
CA MET A 163 -6.51 -8.23 -16.22
C MET A 163 -7.11 -8.68 -17.56
N ARG A 164 -6.46 -9.61 -18.28
CA ARG A 164 -6.93 -10.12 -19.56
C ARG A 164 -8.26 -10.83 -19.40
N SER A 165 -8.30 -11.78 -18.48
CA SER A 165 -9.48 -12.61 -18.27
C SER A 165 -10.65 -11.78 -17.74
N ALA A 166 -10.41 -10.90 -16.76
CA ALA A 166 -11.45 -10.01 -16.25
C ALA A 166 -11.96 -9.03 -17.31
N LEU A 167 -11.10 -8.52 -18.21
CA LEU A 167 -11.54 -7.69 -19.31
C LEU A 167 -12.37 -8.47 -20.32
N CYS A 168 -11.97 -9.69 -20.71
CA CYS A 168 -12.74 -10.55 -21.61
C CYS A 168 -14.11 -10.91 -21.02
N ASP A 169 -14.15 -11.32 -19.75
CA ASP A 169 -15.39 -11.66 -19.07
C ASP A 169 -16.32 -10.44 -18.95
N TRP A 170 -15.75 -9.28 -18.59
CA TRP A 170 -16.51 -8.04 -18.44
C TRP A 170 -16.97 -7.46 -19.77
N SER A 171 -16.16 -7.51 -20.83
CA SER A 171 -16.53 -7.02 -22.15
C SER A 171 -17.49 -7.98 -22.87
N ASN A 172 -17.47 -9.27 -22.51
CA ASN A 172 -18.08 -10.38 -23.25
C ASN A 172 -17.58 -10.41 -24.70
N ASP A 173 -16.29 -10.13 -24.87
CA ASP A 173 -15.58 -10.07 -26.14
C ASP A 173 -14.24 -10.81 -26.02
N SER A 174 -13.79 -11.45 -27.10
CA SER A 174 -12.56 -12.24 -27.14
C SER A 174 -11.29 -11.37 -27.05
N LEU A 175 -11.43 -10.04 -27.23
CA LEU A 175 -10.35 -9.05 -27.16
C LEU A 175 -9.09 -9.51 -27.92
N GLU A 176 -9.27 -9.93 -29.18
CA GLU A 176 -8.20 -10.52 -29.99
C GLU A 176 -6.94 -9.65 -30.06
N GLU A 177 -7.13 -8.33 -30.20
CA GLU A 177 -6.02 -7.37 -30.21
C GLU A 177 -5.19 -7.42 -28.90
N LEU A 178 -5.84 -7.63 -27.75
CA LEU A 178 -5.15 -7.77 -26.47
C LEU A 178 -4.35 -9.08 -26.41
N ASN A 179 -4.89 -10.16 -26.98
CA ASN A 179 -4.21 -11.46 -27.06
C ASN A 179 -2.99 -11.41 -28.00
N GLU A 180 -3.12 -10.75 -29.15
CA GLU A 180 -2.01 -10.57 -30.09
C GLU A 180 -0.87 -9.78 -29.46
N VAL A 181 -1.18 -8.67 -28.78
CA VAL A 181 -0.16 -7.85 -28.11
C VAL A 181 0.48 -8.61 -26.95
N PHE A 182 -0.29 -9.42 -26.22
CA PHE A 182 0.25 -10.30 -25.19
C PHE A 182 1.28 -11.30 -25.77
N LEU A 183 0.96 -11.95 -26.88
CA LEU A 183 1.88 -12.90 -27.53
C LEU A 183 3.11 -12.19 -28.11
N ASN A 184 2.93 -11.03 -28.72
CA ASN A 184 4.02 -10.22 -29.27
C ASN A 184 4.95 -9.63 -28.20
N ALA A 185 4.49 -9.53 -26.95
CA ALA A 185 5.29 -9.06 -25.84
C ALA A 185 6.26 -10.12 -25.30
N VAL A 186 6.10 -11.40 -25.67
CA VAL A 186 6.94 -12.50 -25.20
C VAL A 186 8.35 -12.41 -25.80
N ILE A 187 9.37 -12.53 -24.95
CA ILE A 187 10.76 -12.65 -25.35
C ILE A 187 10.96 -14.01 -26.02
N THR A 188 10.92 -14.04 -27.34
CA THR A 188 11.07 -15.25 -28.17
C THR A 188 12.48 -15.86 -28.14
N LYS A 189 13.45 -15.27 -27.45
CA LYS A 189 14.83 -15.76 -27.35
C LYS A 189 15.01 -17.11 -26.61
N LYS A 190 13.95 -17.71 -26.05
CA LYS A 190 14.02 -19.02 -25.35
C LYS A 190 13.33 -20.18 -26.10
N LEU A 191 12.91 -19.99 -27.35
CA LEU A 191 12.26 -21.02 -28.17
C LEU A 191 13.11 -21.48 -29.37
N ALA A 192 14.40 -21.14 -29.40
CA ALA A 192 15.36 -21.59 -30.40
C ALA A 192 16.46 -22.44 -29.75
#